data_AF-A0A943NKH2-F1
#
_entry.id   AF-A0A943NKH2-F1
#
_cell.length_a   1.000
_cell.length_b   1.000
_cell.length_c   1.000
_cell.angle_alpha   90.00
_cell.angle_beta   90.00
_cell.angle_gamma   90.00
#
_symmetry.space_group_name_H-M   'P 1'
#
loop_
_entity.id
_entity.type
_entity.pdbx_description
1 polymer ?
#
loop_
_entity_poly.entity_id
_entity_poly.type
_entity_poly.pdbx_seq_one_letter_code
_entity_poly.pdbx_strand_id
1 'polypeptide(L)'
;MPKSKMLSQCIRAFVSGGIICCIGQLIHDFAKLTLNYSESNVAAFTAIVLVFIGATLTGVGIYDKIGAWAGAGSVVPITGFANSIVSPAMEFKREVRCIIGIVRENRNR
;
A
#
# COMPACT_ATOMS: atom_id res chain seq x y z
N MET A 1 9.12 21.52 -18.09
CA MET A 1 8.19 20.53 -17.50
C MET A 1 7.18 20.12 -18.56
N PRO A 2 6.93 18.82 -18.79
CA PRO A 2 5.85 18.41 -19.68
C PRO A 2 4.53 19.02 -19.18
N LYS A 3 3.64 19.45 -20.08
CA LYS A 3 2.30 19.94 -19.71
C LYS A 3 1.55 18.78 -19.05
N SER A 4 1.57 18.73 -17.72
CA SER A 4 0.92 17.66 -16.99
C SER A 4 -0.58 17.75 -17.24
N LYS A 5 -1.24 16.61 -17.44
CA LYS A 5 -2.71 16.54 -17.50
C LYS A 5 -3.26 16.69 -16.08
N MET A 6 -3.01 17.84 -15.45
CA MET A 6 -3.21 18.07 -14.02
C MET A 6 -4.63 17.70 -13.58
N LEU A 7 -5.64 18.18 -14.32
CA LEU A 7 -7.05 17.86 -14.06
C LEU A 7 -7.34 16.34 -14.11
N SER A 8 -6.82 15.64 -15.12
CA SER A 8 -7.02 14.19 -15.26
C SER A 8 -6.36 13.40 -14.12
N GLN A 9 -5.17 13.83 -13.68
CA GLN A 9 -4.47 13.21 -12.55
C GLN A 9 -5.17 13.50 -11.22
N CYS A 10 -5.70 14.71 -11.04
CA CYS A 10 -6.51 15.06 -9.88
C CYS A 10 -7.79 14.22 -9.81
N ILE A 11 -8.51 14.04 -10.93
CA ILE A 11 -9.71 13.19 -10.96
C ILE A 11 -9.37 11.74 -10.60
N ARG A 12 -8.31 11.17 -11.19
CA ARG A 12 -7.86 9.80 -10.86
C ARG A 12 -7.46 9.66 -9.39
N ALA A 13 -6.76 10.65 -8.84
CA ALA A 13 -6.37 10.66 -7.43
C ALA A 13 -7.58 10.78 -6.50
N PHE A 14 -8.55 11.63 -6.83
CA PHE A 14 -9.78 11.79 -6.06
C PHE A 14 -10.62 10.50 -6.06
N VAL A 15 -10.82 9.89 -7.24
CA VAL A 15 -11.62 8.66 -7.37
C VAL A 15 -10.95 7.50 -6.65
N SER A 16 -9.65 7.29 -6.86
CA SER A 16 -8.92 6.20 -6.20
C SER A 16 -8.84 6.38 -4.68
N GLY A 17 -8.53 7.59 -4.21
CA GLY A 17 -8.54 7.90 -2.78
C GLY A 17 -9.92 7.75 -2.16
N GLY A 18 -10.97 8.22 -2.85
CA GLY A 18 -12.37 8.07 -2.43
C GLY A 18 -12.79 6.62 -2.30
N ILE A 19 -12.46 5.77 -3.28
CA ILE A 19 -12.75 4.33 -3.21
C ILE A 19 -12.06 3.68 -2.00
N ILE A 20 -10.78 4.01 -1.76
CA ILE A 20 -10.05 3.47 -0.60
C ILE A 20 -10.70 3.93 0.71
N CYS A 21 -11.12 5.18 0.80
CA CYS A 21 -11.84 5.70 1.97
C CYS A 21 -13.20 5.00 2.17
N CYS A 22 -13.97 4.75 1.10
CA CYS A 22 -15.23 4.00 1.19
C CYS A 22 -14.99 2.57 1.68
N ILE A 23 -13.94 1.89 1.23
CA ILE A 23 -13.56 0.57 1.75
C ILE A 23 -13.21 0.66 3.24
N GLY A 24 -12.47 1.69 3.66
CA GLY A 24 -12.16 1.93 5.07
C GLY A 24 -13.42 2.16 5.92
N GLN A 25 -14.39 2.92 5.42
CA GLN A 25 -15.67 3.13 6.08
C GLN A 25 -16.48 1.83 6.18
N LEU A 26 -16.52 1.00 5.14
CA LEU A 26 -17.17 -0.30 5.21
C LEU A 26 -16.56 -1.21 6.30
N ILE A 27 -15.23 -1.22 6.44
CA ILE A 27 -14.54 -1.97 7.49
C ILE A 27 -14.85 -1.37 8.87
N HIS A 28 -14.88 -0.04 8.97
CA HIS A 28 -15.19 0.68 10.20
C HIS A 28 -16.61 0.37 10.68
N ASP A 29 -17.59 0.46 9.78
CA ASP A 29 -18.99 0.16 10.08
C ASP A 29 -19.19 -1.31 10.40
N PHE A 30 -18.48 -2.22 9.71
CA PHE A 30 -18.49 -3.63 10.05
C PHE A 30 -17.99 -3.88 11.48
N ALA A 31 -16.86 -3.28 11.87
CA ALA A 31 -16.31 -3.43 13.21
C ALA A 31 -17.21 -2.79 14.29
N LYS A 32 -17.87 -1.67 13.97
CA LYS A 32 -18.80 -1.01 14.89
C LYS A 32 -20.09 -1.80 15.07
N LEU A 33 -20.73 -2.22 13.98
CA LEU A 33 -22.07 -2.83 13.99
C LEU A 33 -22.03 -4.33 14.32
N THR A 34 -21.00 -5.05 13.87
CA THR A 34 -20.93 -6.51 14.02
C THR A 34 -20.16 -6.90 15.27
N LEU A 35 -19.00 -6.26 15.50
CA LEU A 35 -18.11 -6.61 16.63
C LEU A 35 -18.40 -5.80 17.90
N ASN A 36 -19.26 -4.77 17.83
CA ASN A 36 -19.64 -3.91 18.95
C ASN A 36 -18.43 -3.34 19.72
N TYR A 37 -17.37 -2.98 18.99
CA TYR A 37 -16.16 -2.40 19.56
C TYR A 37 -16.37 -0.93 20.00
N SER A 38 -15.58 -0.48 20.97
CA SER A 38 -15.48 0.95 21.31
C SER A 38 -14.91 1.74 20.13
N GLU A 39 -15.24 3.03 20.01
CA GLU A 39 -14.78 3.90 18.91
C GLU A 39 -13.26 3.84 18.71
N SER A 40 -12.48 3.81 19.79
CA SER A 40 -11.03 3.65 19.75
C SER A 40 -10.58 2.34 19.10
N ASN A 41 -11.27 1.25 19.43
CA ASN A 41 -10.95 -0.10 18.94
C ASN A 41 -11.41 -0.28 17.49
N VAL A 42 -12.51 0.35 17.09
CA VAL A 42 -12.99 0.35 15.69
C VAL A 42 -11.98 1.06 14.78
N ALA A 43 -11.48 2.23 15.20
CA ALA A 43 -10.47 2.96 14.45
C ALA A 43 -9.16 2.16 14.32
N ALA A 44 -8.69 1.57 15.43
CA ALA A 44 -7.49 0.73 15.44
C ALA A 44 -7.66 -0.50 14.54
N PHE A 45 -8.80 -1.20 14.64
CA PHE A 45 -9.09 -2.38 13.82
C PHE A 45 -9.11 -2.03 12.33
N THR A 46 -9.80 -0.95 11.96
CA THR A 46 -9.87 -0.47 10.56
C THR A 46 -8.49 -0.18 10.00
N ALA A 47 -7.65 0.53 10.77
CA ALA A 47 -6.29 0.84 10.39
C ALA A 47 -5.44 -0.44 10.19
N ILE A 48 -5.53 -1.40 11.13
CA ILE A 48 -4.81 -2.68 11.05
C ILE A 48 -5.21 -3.45 9.79
N VAL A 49 -6.51 -3.57 9.50
CA VAL A 49 -7.00 -4.30 8.34
C VAL A 49 -6.54 -3.63 7.04
N LEU A 50 -6.64 -2.30 6.92
CA LEU A 50 -6.18 -1.57 5.74
C LEU A 50 -4.67 -1.69 5.53
N VAL A 51 -3.87 -1.58 6.60
CA VAL A 51 -2.42 -1.80 6.53
C VAL A 51 -2.11 -3.22 6.08
N PHE A 52 -2.80 -4.23 6.63
CA PHE A 52 -2.61 -5.62 6.25
C PHE A 52 -2.94 -5.88 4.78
N ILE A 53 -4.06 -5.35 4.29
CA ILE A 53 -4.45 -5.44 2.87
C ILE A 53 -3.41 -4.73 1.99
N GLY A 54 -3.00 -3.51 2.35
CA GLY A 54 -1.99 -2.76 1.61
C GLY A 54 -0.64 -3.48 1.55
N ALA A 55 -0.19 -4.04 2.67
CA ALA A 55 1.03 -4.82 2.76
C ALA A 55 0.97 -6.10 1.92
N THR A 56 -0.16 -6.82 1.99
CA THR A 56 -0.38 -8.06 1.22
C THR A 56 -0.39 -7.77 -0.28
N LEU A 57 -1.15 -6.77 -0.72
CA LEU A 57 -1.21 -6.38 -2.13
C LEU A 57 0.15 -5.89 -2.65
N THR A 58 0.95 -5.25 -1.80
CA THR A 58 2.33 -4.84 -2.13
C THR A 58 3.24 -6.06 -2.27
N GLY A 59 3.18 -7.01 -1.32
CA GLY A 59 3.96 -8.24 -1.38
C GLY A 59 3.66 -9.11 -2.62
N VAL A 60 2.41 -9.11 -3.10
CA VAL A 60 1.99 -9.80 -4.34
C VAL A 60 2.31 -8.98 -5.60
N GLY A 61 2.70 -7.70 -5.46
CA GLY A 61 3.06 -6.82 -6.58
C GLY A 61 1.87 -6.22 -7.34
N ILE A 62 0.66 -6.26 -6.75
CA ILE A 62 -0.56 -5.66 -7.31
C ILE A 62 -0.65 -4.19 -6.94
N TYR A 63 -0.24 -3.84 -5.71
CA TYR A 63 -0.37 -2.47 -5.21
C TYR A 63 0.40 -1.47 -6.07
N ASP A 64 1.60 -1.82 -6.54
CA ASP A 64 2.41 -0.92 -7.37
C ASP A 64 1.75 -0.63 -8.73
N LYS A 65 1.02 -1.60 -9.29
CA LYS A 65 0.25 -1.43 -10.54
C LYS A 65 -0.94 -0.51 -10.33
N ILE A 66 -1.66 -0.69 -9.22
CA ILE A 66 -2.75 0.19 -8.82
C ILE A 66 -2.20 1.59 -8.59
N GLY A 67 -1.06 1.73 -7.92
CA GLY A 67 -0.44 3.01 -7.61
C GLY A 67 0.07 3.78 -8.83
N ALA A 68 0.62 3.07 -9.83
CA ALA A 68 1.00 3.68 -11.10
C ALA A 68 -0.20 4.31 -11.84
N TRP A 69 -1.40 3.74 -11.67
CA TRP A 69 -2.62 4.29 -12.23
C TRP A 69 -3.32 5.32 -11.34
N ALA A 70 -3.36 5.09 -10.04
CA ALA A 70 -4.04 5.95 -9.06
C ALA A 70 -3.24 7.25 -8.77
N GLY A 71 -1.92 7.20 -8.94
CA GLY A 71 -1.03 8.32 -8.62
C GLY A 71 -1.11 8.70 -7.15
N ALA A 72 -1.32 9.98 -6.86
CA ALA A 72 -1.39 10.48 -5.49
C ALA A 72 -2.52 9.83 -4.66
N GLY A 73 -3.61 9.37 -5.29
CA GLY A 73 -4.76 8.80 -4.59
C GLY A 73 -4.50 7.46 -3.90
N SER A 74 -3.46 6.71 -4.31
CA SER A 74 -3.01 5.50 -3.61
C SER A 74 -1.88 5.76 -2.61
N VAL A 75 -1.28 6.95 -2.62
CA VAL A 75 -0.15 7.31 -1.75
C VAL A 75 -0.64 7.96 -0.46
N VAL A 76 -1.70 8.77 -0.55
CA VAL A 76 -2.26 9.52 0.59
C VAL A 76 -2.94 8.62 1.65
N PRO A 77 -3.73 7.59 1.29
CA PRO A 77 -4.36 6.72 2.29
C PRO A 77 -3.35 5.86 3.06
N ILE A 78 -3.76 5.30 4.20
CA ILE A 78 -2.90 4.44 5.04
C ILE A 78 -2.35 3.19 4.31
N THR A 79 -3.02 2.75 3.24
CA THR A 79 -2.52 1.67 2.38
C THR A 79 -1.25 2.08 1.61
N GLY A 80 -1.09 3.38 1.29
CA GLY A 80 0.10 3.93 0.68
C GLY A 80 1.29 3.94 1.64
N PHE A 81 1.02 4.20 2.93
CA PHE A 81 2.01 4.00 3.99
C PHE A 81 2.45 2.53 4.07
N ALA A 82 1.52 1.57 4.01
CA ALA A 82 1.90 0.15 4.01
C ALA A 82 2.83 -0.21 2.83
N ASN A 83 2.52 0.28 1.62
CA ASN A 83 3.38 0.08 0.45
C ASN A 83 4.78 0.69 0.63
N SER A 84 4.88 1.91 1.16
CA SER A 84 6.19 2.57 1.33
C SER A 84 7.10 1.88 2.34
N ILE A 85 6.53 1.09 3.26
CA ILE A 85 7.30 0.25 4.19
C ILE A 85 7.65 -1.11 3.58
N VAL A 86 6.70 -1.76 2.91
CA VAL A 86 6.87 -3.14 2.39
C VAL A 86 7.75 -3.19 1.15
N SER A 87 7.63 -2.22 0.24
CA SER A 87 8.40 -2.19 -1.01
C SER A 87 9.93 -2.16 -0.76
N PRO A 88 10.47 -1.26 0.10
CA PRO A 88 11.90 -1.29 0.45
C PRO A 88 12.32 -2.57 1.19
N ALA A 89 11.46 -3.10 2.07
CA ALA A 89 11.77 -4.33 2.79
C ALA A 89 11.92 -5.54 1.84
N MET A 90 11.12 -5.59 0.78
CA MET A 90 11.21 -6.60 -0.27
C MET A 90 12.45 -6.41 -1.16
N GLU A 91 12.85 -5.17 -1.44
CA GLU A 91 14.04 -4.87 -2.24
C GLU A 91 15.33 -5.23 -1.48
N PHE A 92 15.43 -4.85 -0.21
CA PHE A 92 16.60 -5.18 0.63
C PHE A 92 16.86 -6.70 0.67
N LYS A 93 15.80 -7.51 0.76
CA LYS A 93 15.91 -8.98 0.68
C LYS A 93 16.49 -9.46 -0.66
N ARG A 94 16.15 -8.79 -1.77
CA ARG A 94 16.64 -9.12 -3.11
C ARG A 94 18.11 -8.72 -3.27
N GLU A 95 18.48 -7.53 -2.82
CA GLU A 95 19.87 -7.04 -2.87
C GLU A 95 20.82 -7.94 -2.06
N VAL A 96 20.46 -8.30 -0.82
CA VAL A 96 21.27 -9.20 0.01
C VAL A 96 21.46 -10.57 -0.66
N ARG A 97 20.39 -11.13 -1.27
CA ARG A 97 20.48 -12.40 -2.02
C ARG A 97 21.39 -12.29 -3.24
N CYS A 98 21.37 -11.16 -3.93
CA CYS A 98 22.24 -10.91 -5.08
C CYS A 98 23.71 -10.86 -4.65
N ILE A 99 24.03 -10.08 -3.61
CA ILE A 99 25.40 -9.91 -3.09
C ILE A 99 25.97 -11.25 -2.62
N ILE A 100 25.22 -12.03 -1.82
CA ILE A 100 25.71 -13.35 -1.34
C ILE A 100 25.90 -14.34 -2.49
N GLY A 101 25.13 -14.22 -3.57
CA GLY A 101 25.32 -15.02 -4.79
C GLY A 101 26.62 -14.65 -5.50
N ILE A 102 26.85 -13.36 -5.73
CA ILE A 102 28.08 -12.84 -6.36
C ILE A 102 29.33 -13.21 -5.54
N VAL A 103 29.27 -13.09 -4.21
CA VAL A 103 30.39 -13.46 -3.32
C VAL A 103 30.67 -14.96 -3.36
N ARG A 104 29.64 -15.81 -3.45
CA ARG A 104 29.81 -17.26 -3.61
C ARG A 104 30.43 -17.62 -4.96
N GLU A 105 29.99 -16.98 -6.04
CA GLU A 105 30.53 -17.20 -7.39
C GLU A 105 32.01 -16.80 -7.45
N ASN A 106 32.38 -15.63 -6.91
CA ASN A 106 33.78 -15.17 -6.87
C ASN A 106 34.68 -16.03 -5.96
N ARG A 107 34.13 -16.69 -4.95
CA ARG A 107 34.89 -17.60 -4.07
C ARG A 107 35.19 -18.96 -4.73
N ASN A 108 34.34 -19.39 -5.67
CA ASN A 108 34.48 -20.67 -6.38
C ASN A 108 35.27 -20.55 -7.70
N ARG A 109 35.78 -19.35 -8.01
CA ARG A 109 36.69 -19.05 -9.13
C ARG A 109 38.11 -18.94 -8.62
#